data_AF-A0A7Y5J5B5-F1
#
_entry.id   AF-A0A7Y5J5B5-F1
#
_cell.length_a   1.000
_cell.length_b   1.000
_cell.length_c   1.000
_cell.angle_alpha   90.00
_cell.angle_beta   90.00
_cell.angle_gamma   90.00
#
_symmetry.space_group_name_H-M   'P 1'
#
loop_
_entity.id
_entity.type
_entity.pdbx_description
1 polymer ?
#
loop_
_entity_poly.entity_id
_entity_poly.type
_entity_poly.pdbx_seq_one_letter_code
_entity_poly.pdbx_strand_id
1 'polypeptide(L)'
;MTKHKKKSKPAREKLSAKDLKKEVLSLFRREPKKQLNPKQVIQKLKIDTNKDAVAHALNQLAEANQLVALPDFRFQLNRAAIQEQASSRRGAGGNVRVGVVDMTRTGAAYIVSEGKEADVYVPAKSINTAMHGDRVEVRVWTPRGRSREEGEVVKVLERATEHFLGTLFLYPKYGIVSVEGKNPLEIMVDLKDLKEA
;
A
#
# COMPACT_ATOMS: atom_id res chain seq x y z
N MET A 1 -25.23 -60.73 -8.58
CA MET A 1 -23.87 -60.13 -8.51
C MET A 1 -23.96 -58.65 -8.88
N THR A 2 -24.07 -57.78 -7.89
CA THR A 2 -24.24 -56.34 -8.05
C THR A 2 -22.88 -55.68 -8.33
N LYS A 3 -22.64 -55.27 -9.58
CA LYS A 3 -21.43 -54.55 -9.98
C LYS A 3 -21.43 -53.17 -9.34
N HIS A 4 -20.55 -52.95 -8.37
CA HIS A 4 -20.28 -51.62 -7.82
C HIS A 4 -19.72 -50.70 -8.91
N LYS A 5 -20.56 -49.80 -9.42
CA LYS A 5 -20.19 -48.74 -10.36
C LYS A 5 -19.39 -47.68 -9.58
N LYS A 6 -18.06 -47.65 -9.75
CA LYS A 6 -17.19 -46.61 -9.19
C LYS A 6 -17.68 -45.23 -9.66
N LYS A 7 -18.10 -44.37 -8.72
CA LYS A 7 -18.44 -42.96 -9.00
C LYS A 7 -17.19 -42.25 -9.53
N SER A 8 -17.28 -41.66 -10.73
CA SER A 8 -16.22 -40.85 -11.33
C SER A 8 -15.99 -39.59 -10.51
N LYS A 9 -14.72 -39.25 -10.25
CA LYS A 9 -14.33 -38.01 -9.58
C LYS A 9 -14.64 -36.80 -10.49
N PRO A 10 -15.02 -35.63 -9.93
CA PRO A 10 -15.32 -34.45 -10.73
C PRO A 10 -14.09 -34.02 -11.53
N ALA A 11 -14.31 -33.66 -12.80
CA ALA A 11 -13.29 -33.20 -13.72
C ALA A 11 -12.61 -31.95 -13.17
N ARG A 12 -11.29 -32.00 -13.06
CA ARG A 12 -10.46 -30.89 -12.59
C ARG A 12 -9.98 -30.11 -13.82
N GLU A 13 -10.23 -28.81 -13.83
CA GLU A 13 -9.85 -27.92 -14.93
C GLU A 13 -8.32 -27.79 -15.05
N LYS A 14 -7.80 -27.79 -16.29
CA LYS A 14 -6.40 -27.52 -16.59
C LYS A 14 -6.22 -26.02 -16.78
N LEU A 15 -5.51 -25.35 -15.88
CA LEU A 15 -5.24 -23.92 -16.01
C LEU A 15 -4.01 -23.63 -16.88
N SER A 16 -4.05 -22.49 -17.58
CA SER A 16 -2.90 -21.93 -18.29
C SER A 16 -1.76 -21.59 -17.33
N ALA A 17 -0.51 -21.64 -17.81
CA ALA A 17 0.68 -21.35 -17.01
C ALA A 17 0.64 -19.96 -16.33
N LYS A 18 -0.02 -18.97 -16.96
CA LYS A 18 -0.19 -17.61 -16.42
C LYS A 18 -1.18 -17.60 -15.24
N ASP A 19 -2.27 -18.34 -15.35
CA ASP A 19 -3.31 -18.39 -14.33
C ASP A 19 -2.88 -19.29 -13.15
N LEU A 20 -2.12 -20.34 -13.44
CA LEU A 20 -1.47 -21.17 -12.41
C LEU A 20 -0.59 -20.33 -11.48
N LYS A 21 0.25 -19.43 -12.03
CA LYS A 21 1.09 -18.53 -11.20
C LYS A 21 0.26 -17.64 -10.28
N LYS A 22 -0.83 -17.07 -10.80
CA LYS A 22 -1.72 -16.18 -10.03
C LYS A 22 -2.39 -16.95 -8.88
N GLU A 23 -2.90 -18.14 -9.15
CA GLU A 23 -3.56 -18.97 -8.14
C GLU A 23 -2.59 -19.47 -7.08
N VAL A 24 -1.40 -19.91 -7.47
CA VAL A 24 -0.33 -20.28 -6.53
C VAL A 24 0.02 -19.09 -5.63
N LEU A 25 0.25 -17.91 -6.21
CA LEU A 25 0.54 -16.70 -5.44
C LEU A 25 -0.62 -16.31 -4.51
N SER A 26 -1.86 -16.46 -4.95
CA SER A 26 -3.08 -16.22 -4.15
C SER A 26 -3.14 -17.14 -2.94
N LEU A 27 -2.80 -18.43 -3.11
CA LEU A 27 -2.73 -19.40 -2.01
C LEU A 27 -1.72 -18.98 -0.94
N PHE A 28 -0.49 -18.62 -1.34
CA PHE A 28 0.54 -18.18 -0.39
C PHE A 28 0.20 -16.84 0.29
N ARG A 29 -0.54 -15.94 -0.39
CA ARG A 29 -1.05 -14.71 0.22
C ARG A 29 -2.11 -14.97 1.30
N ARG A 30 -2.93 -16.02 1.14
CA ARG A 30 -3.92 -16.44 2.14
C ARG A 30 -3.26 -17.10 3.36
N GLU A 31 -2.15 -17.80 3.15
CA GLU A 31 -1.41 -18.51 4.20
C GLU A 31 0.06 -18.06 4.29
N PRO A 32 0.36 -16.80 4.68
CA PRO A 32 1.69 -16.20 4.53
C PRO A 32 2.79 -16.82 5.41
N LYS A 33 2.39 -17.53 6.48
CA LYS A 33 3.33 -18.19 7.41
C LYS A 33 3.59 -19.66 7.06
N LYS A 34 2.83 -20.26 6.14
CA LYS A 34 2.95 -21.69 5.84
C LYS A 34 4.02 -21.93 4.78
N GLN A 35 4.79 -22.99 5.01
CA GLN A 35 5.76 -23.51 4.07
C GLN A 35 5.12 -24.68 3.35
N LEU A 36 5.02 -24.61 2.02
CA LEU A 36 4.33 -25.63 1.23
C LEU A 36 5.29 -26.24 0.22
N ASN A 37 5.18 -27.55 0.03
CA ASN A 37 5.84 -28.25 -1.07
C ASN A 37 4.93 -28.28 -2.33
N PRO A 38 5.47 -28.60 -3.51
CA PRO A 38 4.68 -28.66 -4.75
C PRO A 38 3.47 -29.60 -4.69
N LYS A 39 3.58 -30.74 -3.96
CA LYS A 39 2.47 -31.71 -3.81
C LYS A 39 1.33 -31.14 -2.95
N GLN A 40 1.65 -30.44 -1.88
CA GLN A 40 0.71 -29.80 -0.97
C GLN A 40 0.02 -28.62 -1.64
N VAL A 41 0.72 -27.87 -2.49
CA VAL A 41 0.14 -26.82 -3.31
C VAL A 41 -0.93 -27.39 -4.25
N ILE A 42 -0.64 -28.49 -4.96
CA ILE A 42 -1.63 -29.18 -5.83
C ILE A 42 -2.85 -29.65 -5.01
N GLN A 43 -2.61 -30.28 -3.86
CA GLN A 43 -3.70 -30.77 -3.00
C GLN A 43 -4.61 -29.65 -2.49
N LYS A 44 -4.03 -28.51 -2.10
CA LYS A 44 -4.79 -27.36 -1.60
C LYS A 44 -5.53 -26.60 -2.69
N LEU A 45 -4.91 -26.44 -3.85
CA LEU A 45 -5.56 -25.80 -5.00
C LEU A 45 -6.66 -26.67 -5.61
N LYS A 46 -6.63 -27.99 -5.37
CA LYS A 46 -7.58 -28.97 -5.93
C LYS A 46 -7.61 -29.00 -7.47
N ILE A 47 -6.56 -28.50 -8.13
CA ILE A 47 -6.41 -28.44 -9.59
C ILE A 47 -5.73 -29.74 -10.08
N ASP A 48 -6.05 -30.16 -11.30
CA ASP A 48 -5.31 -31.23 -11.99
C ASP A 48 -4.19 -30.60 -12.80
N THR A 49 -3.01 -30.61 -12.20
CA THR A 49 -1.80 -30.03 -12.77
C THR A 49 -0.62 -30.94 -12.50
N ASN A 50 0.31 -30.97 -13.43
CA ASN A 50 1.54 -31.76 -13.30
C ASN A 50 2.44 -31.18 -12.21
N LYS A 51 3.10 -32.07 -11.46
CA LYS A 51 4.08 -31.73 -10.41
C LYS A 51 5.14 -30.76 -10.95
N ASP A 52 5.62 -31.01 -12.16
CA ASP A 52 6.71 -30.24 -12.77
C ASP A 52 6.24 -28.84 -13.18
N ALA A 53 4.99 -28.70 -13.64
CA ALA A 53 4.41 -27.39 -13.96
C ALA A 53 4.25 -26.53 -12.70
N VAL A 54 3.84 -27.11 -11.58
CA VAL A 54 3.76 -26.40 -10.30
C VAL A 54 5.14 -26.08 -9.75
N ALA A 55 6.09 -27.02 -9.83
CA ALA A 55 7.47 -26.78 -9.41
C ALA A 55 8.12 -25.65 -10.20
N HIS A 56 7.94 -25.64 -11.52
CA HIS A 56 8.40 -24.56 -12.39
C HIS A 56 7.73 -23.22 -12.04
N ALA A 57 6.42 -23.20 -11.80
CA ALA A 57 5.73 -21.98 -11.36
C ALA A 57 6.23 -21.46 -10.01
N LEU A 58 6.51 -22.34 -9.05
CA LEU A 58 7.07 -21.99 -7.74
C LEU A 58 8.48 -21.43 -7.84
N ASN A 59 9.33 -22.05 -8.66
CA ASN A 59 10.69 -21.56 -8.91
C ASN A 59 10.66 -20.18 -9.59
N GLN A 60 9.81 -19.97 -10.59
CA GLN A 60 9.66 -18.65 -11.22
C GLN A 60 9.15 -17.58 -10.25
N LEU A 61 8.27 -17.93 -9.32
CA LEU A 61 7.81 -17.01 -8.28
C LEU A 61 8.90 -16.73 -7.23
N ALA A 62 9.80 -17.69 -6.99
CA ALA A 62 10.97 -17.50 -6.13
C ALA A 62 12.05 -16.62 -6.82
N GLU A 63 12.32 -16.83 -8.10
CA GLU A 63 13.18 -15.98 -8.93
C GLU A 63 12.66 -14.53 -9.00
N ALA A 64 11.34 -14.36 -9.08
CA ALA A 64 10.68 -13.04 -9.01
C ALA A 64 10.68 -12.43 -7.59
N ASN A 65 11.38 -13.05 -6.63
CA ASN A 65 11.47 -12.66 -5.23
C ASN A 65 10.12 -12.57 -4.49
N GLN A 66 9.07 -13.21 -5.02
CA GLN A 66 7.74 -13.23 -4.40
C GLN A 66 7.61 -14.38 -3.39
N LEU A 67 8.36 -15.45 -3.60
CA LEU A 67 8.50 -16.57 -2.68
C LEU A 67 9.96 -16.73 -2.25
N VAL A 68 10.18 -17.30 -1.09
CA VAL A 68 11.48 -17.77 -0.62
C VAL A 68 11.52 -19.29 -0.79
N ALA A 69 12.51 -19.79 -1.52
CA ALA A 69 12.81 -21.22 -1.56
C ALA A 69 13.57 -21.60 -0.28
N LEU A 70 13.06 -22.60 0.42
CA LEU A 70 13.60 -23.13 1.67
C LEU A 70 14.19 -24.54 1.42
N PRO A 71 15.01 -25.06 2.35
CA PRO A 71 15.43 -26.45 2.33
C PRO A 71 14.24 -27.42 2.20
N ASP A 72 14.48 -28.57 1.57
CA ASP A 72 13.49 -29.63 1.30
C ASP A 72 12.40 -29.29 0.27
N PHE A 73 12.70 -28.44 -0.73
CA PHE A 73 11.75 -28.02 -1.77
C PHE A 73 10.48 -27.38 -1.20
N ARG A 74 10.62 -26.65 -0.11
CA ARG A 74 9.55 -25.87 0.50
C ARG A 74 9.61 -24.44 0.01
N PHE A 75 8.45 -23.83 -0.13
CA PHE A 75 8.31 -22.43 -0.53
C PHE A 75 7.50 -21.69 0.52
N GLN A 76 7.89 -20.46 0.81
CA GLN A 76 7.17 -19.56 1.70
C GLN A 76 6.98 -18.21 1.03
N LEU A 77 5.92 -17.48 1.39
CA LEU A 77 5.72 -16.12 0.92
C LEU A 77 6.86 -15.21 1.40
N ASN A 78 7.53 -14.51 0.48
CA ASN A 78 8.46 -13.46 0.85
C ASN A 78 7.68 -12.20 1.26
N ARG A 79 7.27 -12.14 2.53
CA ARG A 79 6.48 -11.01 3.05
C ARG A 79 7.25 -9.68 2.94
N ALA A 80 8.56 -9.71 3.17
CA ALA A 80 9.41 -8.53 3.10
C ALA A 80 9.44 -7.97 1.67
N ALA A 81 9.72 -8.81 0.68
CA ALA A 81 9.73 -8.39 -0.72
C ALA A 81 8.35 -7.95 -1.24
N ILE A 82 7.25 -8.55 -0.76
CA ILE A 82 5.90 -8.11 -1.14
C ILE A 82 5.55 -6.77 -0.48
N GLN A 83 5.96 -6.55 0.77
CA GLN A 83 5.81 -5.24 1.41
C GLN A 83 6.66 -4.19 0.70
N GLU A 84 7.90 -4.50 0.36
CA GLU A 84 8.80 -3.61 -0.36
C GLU A 84 8.33 -3.32 -1.78
N GLN A 85 7.82 -4.32 -2.52
CA GLN A 85 7.17 -4.16 -3.82
C GLN A 85 5.82 -3.42 -3.73
N ALA A 86 5.09 -3.56 -2.63
CA ALA A 86 3.87 -2.78 -2.37
C ALA A 86 4.20 -1.32 -1.98
N SER A 87 5.31 -1.11 -1.25
CA SER A 87 5.84 0.19 -0.89
C SER A 87 6.50 0.89 -2.08
N SER A 88 7.12 0.14 -2.99
CA SER A 88 7.65 0.67 -4.25
C SER A 88 6.57 0.79 -5.32
N ARG A 89 5.46 0.03 -5.29
CA ARG A 89 4.26 0.37 -6.08
C ARG A 89 3.48 1.56 -5.51
N ARG A 90 3.56 1.79 -4.20
CA ARG A 90 3.25 3.09 -3.63
C ARG A 90 4.22 4.13 -4.24
N GLY A 91 5.53 3.91 -4.19
CA GLY A 91 6.52 4.88 -4.68
C GLY A 91 6.64 5.12 -6.20
N ALA A 92 6.36 4.15 -7.07
CA ALA A 92 6.88 4.12 -8.44
C ALA A 92 5.84 3.76 -9.52
N GLY A 93 4.54 3.75 -9.18
CA GLY A 93 3.49 3.48 -10.17
C GLY A 93 2.07 3.73 -9.71
N GLY A 94 1.87 4.40 -8.57
CA GLY A 94 0.59 5.03 -8.28
C GLY A 94 0.44 6.23 -9.21
N ASN A 95 -0.74 6.46 -9.76
CA ASN A 95 -1.03 7.72 -10.43
C ASN A 95 -0.73 8.83 -9.42
N VAL A 96 0.30 9.61 -9.70
CA VAL A 96 0.64 10.77 -8.89
C VAL A 96 0.07 11.99 -9.58
N ARG A 97 -0.57 12.86 -8.79
CA ARG A 97 -1.23 14.05 -9.27
C ARG A 97 -0.77 15.24 -8.44
N VAL A 98 -0.62 16.38 -9.09
CA VAL A 98 -0.24 17.64 -8.43
C VAL A 98 -1.46 18.54 -8.37
N GLY A 99 -1.66 19.18 -7.22
CA GLY A 99 -2.73 20.14 -7.05
C GLY A 99 -2.61 20.95 -5.76
N VAL A 100 -3.59 21.79 -5.52
CA VAL A 100 -3.67 22.68 -4.36
C VAL A 100 -4.58 22.05 -3.31
N VAL A 101 -4.15 22.11 -2.04
CA VAL A 101 -4.90 21.57 -0.90
C VAL A 101 -6.06 22.50 -0.52
N ASP A 102 -7.29 22.06 -0.75
CA ASP A 102 -8.48 22.67 -0.17
C ASP A 102 -8.93 21.87 1.06
N MET A 103 -8.69 22.42 2.25
CA MET A 103 -8.86 21.68 3.50
C MET A 103 -10.19 22.01 4.15
N THR A 104 -10.90 20.97 4.56
CA THR A 104 -12.17 21.05 5.28
C THR A 104 -11.95 21.22 6.78
N ARG A 105 -12.99 21.69 7.48
CA ARG A 105 -12.97 21.87 8.95
C ARG A 105 -12.70 20.58 9.75
N THR A 106 -12.91 19.40 9.15
CA THR A 106 -12.65 18.10 9.79
C THR A 106 -11.21 17.62 9.60
N GLY A 107 -10.36 18.39 8.92
CA GLY A 107 -8.96 18.05 8.61
C GLY A 107 -8.79 17.19 7.35
N ALA A 108 -9.86 16.73 6.72
CA ALA A 108 -9.79 16.14 5.39
C ALA A 108 -9.60 17.24 4.33
N ALA A 109 -9.08 16.91 3.15
CA ALA A 109 -8.92 17.86 2.06
C ALA A 109 -9.34 17.31 0.71
N TYR A 110 -9.63 18.23 -0.20
CA TYR A 110 -9.75 17.98 -1.62
C TYR A 110 -8.52 18.58 -2.31
N ILE A 111 -7.92 17.80 -3.20
CA ILE A 111 -6.79 18.27 -3.99
C ILE A 111 -7.32 18.72 -5.34
N VAL A 112 -7.35 20.03 -5.53
CA VAL A 112 -7.83 20.66 -6.75
C VAL A 112 -6.66 20.69 -7.74
N SER A 113 -6.81 19.96 -8.83
CA SER A 113 -5.79 19.94 -9.90
C SER A 113 -6.10 21.02 -10.93
N GLU A 114 -5.07 21.58 -11.58
CA GLU A 114 -5.25 22.64 -12.58
C GLU A 114 -5.97 22.15 -13.87
N GLY A 115 -6.04 20.83 -14.09
CA GLY A 115 -6.77 20.22 -15.20
C GLY A 115 -8.27 20.03 -14.93
N LYS A 116 -9.04 19.66 -15.97
CA LYS A 116 -10.47 19.28 -15.86
C LYS A 116 -10.70 17.91 -15.19
N GLU A 117 -9.80 17.52 -14.30
CA GLU A 117 -9.85 16.24 -13.62
C GLU A 117 -10.70 16.38 -12.34
N ALA A 118 -11.30 15.28 -11.90
CA ALA A 118 -12.08 15.30 -10.67
C ALA A 118 -11.17 15.53 -9.46
N ASP A 119 -11.66 16.29 -8.48
CA ASP A 119 -10.94 16.52 -7.23
C ASP A 119 -10.68 15.22 -6.48
N VAL A 120 -9.48 15.11 -5.92
CA VAL A 120 -9.07 13.92 -5.16
C VAL A 120 -9.41 14.14 -3.70
N TYR A 121 -10.18 13.22 -3.11
CA TYR A 121 -10.46 13.28 -1.68
C TYR A 121 -9.29 12.68 -0.88
N VAL A 122 -8.72 13.47 0.03
CA VAL A 122 -7.65 13.05 0.95
C VAL A 122 -8.21 13.05 2.37
N PRO A 123 -8.30 11.89 3.05
CA PRO A 123 -8.74 11.83 4.42
C PRO A 123 -7.71 12.47 5.36
N ALA A 124 -8.15 13.00 6.51
CA ALA A 124 -7.28 13.72 7.46
C ALA A 124 -6.03 12.93 7.88
N LYS A 125 -6.16 11.61 8.05
CA LYS A 125 -5.05 10.71 8.38
C LYS A 125 -3.97 10.57 7.29
N SER A 126 -4.25 11.03 6.08
CA SER A 126 -3.41 10.89 4.88
C SER A 126 -3.02 12.25 4.28
N ILE A 127 -3.30 13.34 5.00
CA ILE A 127 -2.88 14.70 4.63
C ILE A 127 -1.44 15.00 5.07
N ASN A 128 -0.92 14.22 6.03
CA ASN A 128 0.40 14.36 6.62
C ASN A 128 0.63 15.80 7.13
N THR A 129 1.65 16.50 6.64
CA THR A 129 2.02 17.85 7.07
C THR A 129 1.49 18.94 6.14
N ALA A 130 0.66 18.61 5.16
CA ALA A 130 0.15 19.58 4.22
C ALA A 130 -0.93 20.46 4.84
N MET A 131 -0.89 21.74 4.51
CA MET A 131 -1.83 22.75 4.99
C MET A 131 -2.71 23.25 3.86
N HIS A 132 -3.78 23.96 4.22
CA HIS A 132 -4.62 24.62 3.24
C HIS A 132 -3.82 25.58 2.36
N GLY A 133 -4.04 25.51 1.05
CA GLY A 133 -3.36 26.31 0.05
C GLY A 133 -2.02 25.74 -0.41
N ASP A 134 -1.45 24.76 0.28
CA ASP A 134 -0.18 24.15 -0.15
C ASP A 134 -0.34 23.48 -1.52
N ARG A 135 0.70 23.60 -2.35
CA ARG A 135 0.80 22.85 -3.60
C ARG A 135 1.49 21.53 -3.29
N VAL A 136 0.81 20.43 -3.57
CA VAL A 136 1.22 19.10 -3.12
C VAL A 136 1.22 18.07 -4.25
N GLU A 137 2.05 17.06 -4.05
CA GLU A 137 2.10 15.85 -4.84
C GLU A 137 1.33 14.75 -4.09
N VAL A 138 0.28 14.24 -4.71
CA VAL A 138 -0.67 13.30 -4.10
C VAL A 138 -0.69 12.01 -4.90
N ARG A 139 -0.58 10.89 -4.20
CA ARG A 139 -0.78 9.57 -4.78
C ARG A 139 -2.26 9.25 -4.76
N VAL A 140 -2.84 8.92 -5.91
CA VAL A 140 -4.26 8.60 -6.04
C VAL A 140 -4.51 7.12 -6.25
N TRP A 141 -5.61 6.62 -5.70
CA TRP A 141 -6.15 5.30 -5.96
C TRP A 141 -7.67 5.30 -5.88
N THR A 142 -8.31 4.36 -6.58
CA THR A 142 -9.76 4.15 -6.47
C THR A 142 -10.01 2.89 -5.63
N PRO A 143 -10.56 3.00 -4.41
CA PRO A 143 -10.94 1.82 -3.63
C PRO A 143 -11.98 0.98 -4.38
N ARG A 144 -11.88 -0.35 -4.29
CA ARG A 144 -12.87 -1.25 -4.90
C ARG A 144 -14.27 -0.96 -4.36
N GLY A 145 -15.24 -0.76 -5.25
CA GLY A 145 -16.63 -0.46 -4.90
C GLY A 145 -16.89 1.02 -4.59
N ARG A 146 -15.91 1.90 -4.74
CA ARG A 146 -16.12 3.36 -4.69
C ARG A 146 -15.92 3.98 -6.05
N SER A 147 -16.72 5.01 -6.34
CA SER A 147 -16.64 5.79 -7.58
C SER A 147 -15.66 6.96 -7.46
N ARG A 148 -15.42 7.46 -6.24
CA ARG A 148 -14.52 8.60 -5.99
C ARG A 148 -13.08 8.13 -5.77
N GLU A 149 -12.14 8.88 -6.34
CA GLU A 149 -10.71 8.72 -6.12
C GLU A 149 -10.36 9.20 -4.71
N GLU A 150 -9.55 8.40 -4.02
CA GLU A 150 -8.95 8.75 -2.74
C GLU A 150 -7.45 8.98 -2.93
N GLY A 151 -6.87 9.82 -2.08
CA GLY A 151 -5.45 10.16 -2.17
C GLY A 151 -4.73 10.23 -0.83
N GLU A 152 -3.40 10.23 -0.93
CA GLU A 152 -2.47 10.45 0.17
C GLU A 152 -1.41 11.47 -0.28
N VAL A 153 -1.19 12.50 0.53
CA VAL A 153 -0.15 13.50 0.24
C VAL A 153 1.22 12.86 0.44
N VAL A 154 1.99 12.77 -0.65
CA VAL A 154 3.34 12.20 -0.63
C VAL A 154 4.37 13.29 -0.31
N LYS A 155 4.18 14.49 -0.87
CA LYS A 155 5.14 15.59 -0.74
C LYS A 155 4.46 16.94 -0.86
N VAL A 156 4.95 17.92 -0.09
CA VAL A 156 4.61 19.33 -0.30
C VAL A 156 5.65 19.93 -1.25
N LEU A 157 5.18 20.47 -2.37
CA LEU A 157 6.02 21.08 -3.40
C LEU A 157 6.27 22.55 -3.08
N GLU A 158 5.21 23.29 -2.74
CA GLU A 158 5.27 24.71 -2.40
C GLU A 158 4.33 24.99 -1.22
N ARG A 159 4.80 25.77 -0.25
CA ARG A 159 4.02 26.16 0.93
C ARG A 159 3.24 27.44 0.64
N ALA A 160 1.96 27.49 0.98
CA ALA A 160 1.19 28.73 0.90
C ALA A 160 1.47 29.68 2.06
N THR A 161 1.93 29.15 3.20
CA THR A 161 2.24 29.94 4.40
C THR A 161 3.59 29.52 4.94
N GLU A 162 4.53 30.47 4.93
CA GLU A 162 5.90 30.27 5.42
C GLU A 162 6.12 30.89 6.81
N HIS A 163 5.31 31.89 7.16
CA HIS A 163 5.44 32.64 8.40
C HIS A 163 4.20 32.40 9.27
N PHE A 164 4.44 32.08 10.53
CA PHE A 164 3.39 31.83 11.51
C PHE A 164 3.53 32.77 12.70
N LEU A 165 2.40 33.25 13.20
CA LEU A 165 2.31 33.96 14.46
C LEU A 165 1.73 33.00 15.50
N GLY A 166 2.35 32.90 16.66
CA GLY A 166 1.94 31.97 17.70
C GLY A 166 2.49 32.35 19.06
N THR A 167 2.03 31.63 20.07
CA THR A 167 2.47 31.79 21.46
C THR A 167 3.60 30.82 21.73
N LEU A 168 4.74 31.33 22.20
CA LEU A 168 5.89 30.52 22.58
C LEU A 168 5.74 30.01 24.03
N PHE A 169 5.77 28.70 24.20
CA PHE A 169 5.84 28.02 25.48
C PHE A 169 7.24 27.44 25.66
N LEU A 170 7.93 27.86 26.72
CA LEU A 170 9.28 27.41 27.02
C LEU A 170 9.26 26.27 28.05
N TYR A 171 9.95 25.17 27.72
CA TYR A 171 10.24 24.07 28.62
C TYR A 171 11.75 23.98 28.85
N PRO A 172 12.24 23.29 29.91
CA PRO A 172 13.66 23.25 30.23
C PRO A 172 14.60 22.72 29.13
N LYS A 173 14.07 22.00 28.13
CA LYS A 173 14.86 21.37 27.04
C LYS A 173 14.48 21.82 25.63
N TYR A 174 13.30 22.39 25.44
CA TYR A 174 12.75 22.74 24.12
C TYR A 174 11.69 23.85 24.28
N GLY A 175 11.43 24.58 23.21
CA GLY A 175 10.27 25.46 23.09
C GLY A 175 9.18 24.81 22.22
N ILE A 176 7.94 25.21 22.42
CA ILE A 176 6.84 24.92 21.50
C ILE A 176 6.19 26.25 21.13
N VAL A 177 6.11 26.54 19.83
CA VAL A 177 5.29 27.63 19.31
C VAL A 177 3.93 27.06 18.94
N SER A 178 2.90 27.47 19.68
CA SER A 178 1.51 27.14 19.36
C SER A 178 0.96 28.19 18.42
N VAL A 179 0.67 27.79 17.18
CA VAL A 179 0.06 28.65 16.17
C VAL A 179 -1.45 28.47 16.26
N GLU A 180 -2.14 29.54 16.67
CA GLU A 180 -3.59 29.56 16.70
C GLU A 180 -4.16 29.86 15.31
N GLY A 181 -5.19 29.12 14.88
CA GLY A 181 -5.78 29.31 13.57
C GLY A 181 -6.74 28.19 13.16
N LYS A 182 -7.16 28.20 11.88
CA LYS A 182 -8.03 27.15 11.31
C LYS A 182 -7.40 25.76 11.37
N ASN A 183 -6.07 25.69 11.36
CA ASN A 183 -5.31 24.47 11.55
C ASN A 183 -4.28 24.72 12.65
N PRO A 184 -4.54 24.31 13.90
CA PRO A 184 -3.61 24.52 14.99
C PRO A 184 -2.34 23.70 14.72
N LEU A 185 -1.19 24.36 14.87
CA LEU A 185 0.12 23.74 14.67
C LEU A 185 0.96 23.95 15.93
N GLU A 186 1.56 22.88 16.41
CA GLU A 186 2.59 22.93 17.43
C GLU A 186 3.94 22.76 16.75
N ILE A 187 4.72 23.84 16.72
CA ILE A 187 6.05 23.84 16.14
C ILE A 187 7.05 23.72 17.28
N MET A 188 7.73 22.57 17.37
CA MET A 188 8.81 22.39 18.34
C MET A 188 10.04 23.16 17.88
N VAL A 189 10.61 23.96 18.78
CA VAL A 189 11.79 24.80 18.53
C VAL A 189 12.89 24.39 19.48
N ASP A 190 14.09 24.13 18.96
CA ASP A 190 15.26 23.88 19.78
C ASP A 190 15.70 25.16 20.50
N LEU A 191 16.07 25.06 21.78
CA LEU A 191 16.49 26.22 22.58
C LEU A 191 17.74 26.93 22.03
N LYS A 192 18.52 26.24 21.20
CA LYS A 192 19.71 26.81 20.54
C LYS A 192 19.34 27.76 19.40
N ASP A 193 18.17 27.57 18.80
CA ASP A 193 17.69 28.35 17.64
C ASP A 193 16.81 29.53 18.07
N LEU A 194 16.41 29.57 19.35
CA LEU A 194 15.86 30.74 20.01
C LEU A 194 16.98 31.79 20.13
N LYS A 195 17.17 32.58 19.06
CA LYS A 195 17.90 33.83 19.15
C LYS A 195 17.21 34.70 20.18
N GLU A 196 17.98 35.27 21.11
CA GLU A 196 17.50 36.25 22.08
C GLU A 196 16.63 37.28 21.36
N ALA A 197 15.32 37.23 21.62
CA ALA A 197 14.30 38.09 21.06
C ALA A 197 14.07 39.30 21.98
#